data_AF-A0A535WWR8-F1
#
_entry.id   AF-A0A535WWR8-F1
#
_cell.length_a   1.000
_cell.length_b   1.000
_cell.length_c   1.000
_cell.angle_alpha   90.00
_cell.angle_beta   90.00
_cell.angle_gamma   90.00
#
_symmetry.space_group_name_H-M   'P 1'
#
loop_
_entity.id
_entity.type
_entity.pdbx_description
1 polymer ?
#
loop_
_entity_poly.entity_id
_entity_poly.type
_entity_poly.pdbx_seq_one_letter_code
_entity_poly.pdbx_strand_id
1 'polypeptide(L)'
;MTGILLRRLSLALVPVAGVLALGQPLAGSATAPSSGPTVSTNALVDLDHNLKFPQNKQNEPAITRDPVTGALVAGANDELDNPLCHDPTAPLSSPCPFATGEQISGYYVSTNNGASWTGGYLPGYDNAGIRRASGGDPSLDAGPSLCSDQKTFAYRCGVTIYYANLADPINPDQHFSEAMAVSRTHDDGKTWLAPSLVNALDKTSDFDDHEWIAVDRVAGSPRFGRVYLFVAIYCGECAGNGNVKLMVVHSDDEGVSWSSPVQVSAANNN
;
A
#
# COMPACT_ATOMS: atom_id res chain seq x y z
N MET A 1 67.71 -5.66 30.52
CA MET A 1 67.88 -5.00 31.84
C MET A 1 67.43 -3.56 31.70
N THR A 2 66.42 -3.15 32.49
CA THR A 2 66.21 -1.81 33.10
C THR A 2 66.42 -0.56 32.20
N GLY A 3 65.43 0.25 31.82
CA GLY A 3 64.25 0.76 32.54
C GLY A 3 64.61 2.02 33.34
N ILE A 4 64.04 3.20 33.03
CA ILE A 4 63.78 4.35 33.92
C ILE A 4 62.73 5.29 33.28
N LEU A 5 61.69 5.60 34.05
CA LEU A 5 60.62 6.60 33.87
C LEU A 5 61.16 8.05 34.12
N LEU A 6 60.53 9.22 33.89
CA LEU A 6 59.19 9.70 34.29
C LEU A 6 59.04 11.20 33.90
N ARG A 7 57.80 11.61 33.57
CA ARG A 7 57.07 12.88 33.88
C ARG A 7 57.30 14.24 33.15
N ARG A 8 56.27 14.58 32.36
CA ARG A 8 55.38 15.78 32.31
C ARG A 8 55.94 17.21 32.46
N LEU A 9 55.53 18.10 31.55
CA LEU A 9 54.91 19.41 31.89
C LEU A 9 54.07 19.96 30.72
N SER A 10 52.88 20.47 31.06
CA SER A 10 51.86 21.04 30.18
C SER A 10 52.10 22.54 29.93
N LEU A 11 51.73 23.06 28.75
CA LEU A 11 51.36 24.47 28.59
C LEU A 11 50.22 24.62 27.58
N ALA A 12 49.17 25.32 28.01
CA ALA A 12 47.99 25.68 27.24
C ALA A 12 48.18 27.03 26.54
N LEU A 13 47.61 27.20 25.34
CA LEU A 13 47.20 28.50 24.79
C LEU A 13 46.14 28.31 23.67
N VAL A 14 44.97 28.89 23.92
CA VAL A 14 43.83 29.24 23.04
C VAL A 14 43.86 30.79 22.96
N PRO A 15 43.31 31.57 21.98
CA PRO A 15 42.36 31.32 20.86
C PRO A 15 42.91 31.87 19.51
N VAL A 16 42.21 31.85 18.35
CA VAL A 16 41.31 32.91 17.84
C VAL A 16 40.48 32.35 16.67
N ALA A 17 39.17 32.63 16.74
CA ALA A 17 38.15 32.30 15.77
C ALA A 17 38.23 33.18 14.50
N GLY A 18 38.02 32.56 13.34
CA GLY A 18 37.67 33.23 12.09
C GLY A 18 36.39 32.62 11.54
N VAL A 19 35.26 33.27 11.80
CA VAL A 19 33.93 32.90 11.30
C VAL A 19 33.81 33.40 9.87
N LEU A 20 33.75 32.49 8.89
CA LEU A 20 33.15 32.78 7.59
C LEU A 20 31.69 32.32 7.62
N ALA A 21 30.79 33.27 7.82
CA ALA A 21 29.36 33.09 7.63
C ALA A 21 29.05 33.01 6.14
N LEU A 22 28.92 31.80 5.60
CA LEU A 22 28.23 31.56 4.35
C LEU A 22 26.72 31.54 4.65
N GLY A 23 26.03 32.62 4.32
CA GLY A 23 24.57 32.68 4.36
C GLY A 23 24.00 31.62 3.43
N GLN A 24 23.36 30.60 4.02
CA GLN A 24 22.55 29.63 3.30
C GLN A 24 21.23 30.32 2.89
N PRO A 25 20.74 30.13 1.66
CA PRO A 25 19.40 30.57 1.31
C PRO A 25 18.38 29.79 2.16
N LEU A 26 17.43 30.49 2.75
CA LEU A 26 16.21 29.92 3.31
C LEU A 26 15.44 29.24 2.16
N ALA A 27 15.74 27.97 1.91
CA ALA A 27 14.85 27.11 1.15
C ALA A 27 13.56 26.99 1.96
N GLY A 28 12.45 27.37 1.33
CA GLY A 28 11.14 27.34 1.94
C GLY A 28 10.85 25.96 2.54
N SER A 29 10.09 25.95 3.63
CA SER A 29 9.55 24.75 4.24
C SER A 29 8.67 24.01 3.23
N ALA A 30 9.28 23.11 2.45
CA ALA A 30 8.55 22.02 1.86
C ALA A 30 8.08 21.16 3.04
N THR A 31 6.77 21.08 3.23
CA THR A 31 6.15 20.02 4.03
C THR A 31 6.76 18.70 3.58
N ALA A 32 7.45 18.02 4.48
CA ALA A 32 8.01 16.71 4.19
C ALA A 32 6.86 15.77 3.78
N PRO A 33 7.01 14.98 2.70
CA PRO A 33 6.09 13.87 2.48
C PRO A 33 6.20 12.90 3.66
N SER A 34 5.10 12.24 4.03
CA SER A 34 5.07 11.25 5.11
C SER A 34 6.18 10.22 4.92
N SER A 35 6.92 9.93 5.99
CA SER A 35 8.02 8.97 5.99
C SER A 35 7.46 7.55 6.05
N GLY A 36 7.14 6.99 4.88
CA GLY A 36 6.74 5.58 4.77
C GLY A 36 7.84 4.59 5.20
N PRO A 37 7.50 3.30 5.36
CA PRO A 37 8.41 2.27 5.85
C PRO A 37 9.67 2.10 4.99
N THR A 38 10.84 2.08 5.62
CA THR A 38 12.13 1.73 5.00
C THR A 38 12.67 0.44 5.62
N VAL A 39 12.85 -0.61 4.80
CA VAL A 39 13.30 -1.94 5.28
C VAL A 39 14.81 -2.10 5.08
N SER A 40 15.47 -2.71 6.07
CA SER A 40 16.90 -3.05 6.06
C SER A 40 17.12 -4.57 5.94
N THR A 41 18.37 -5.04 5.87
CA THR A 41 18.71 -6.45 5.58
C THR A 41 18.09 -7.43 6.59
N ASN A 42 17.39 -8.46 6.09
CA ASN A 42 16.65 -9.52 6.80
C ASN A 42 16.98 -9.70 8.30
N ALA A 43 16.15 -9.08 9.14
CA ALA A 43 15.84 -9.49 10.51
C ALA A 43 14.31 -9.72 10.55
N LEU A 44 13.77 -10.39 11.56
CA LEU A 44 12.32 -10.63 11.70
C LEU A 44 11.48 -9.44 11.18
N VAL A 45 10.39 -9.73 10.46
CA VAL A 45 9.32 -8.75 10.16
C VAL A 45 8.52 -8.53 11.44
N ASP A 46 9.24 -8.03 12.43
CA ASP A 46 8.72 -7.47 13.65
C ASP A 46 9.45 -6.13 13.75
N LEU A 47 8.77 -5.07 13.32
CA LEU A 47 9.21 -3.69 13.50
C LEU A 47 9.06 -3.28 14.99
N ASP A 48 9.36 -4.19 15.92
CA ASP A 48 9.33 -4.04 17.38
C ASP A 48 10.42 -3.06 17.83
N HIS A 49 10.22 -1.79 17.45
CA HIS A 49 10.95 -0.62 17.91
C HIS A 49 10.36 -0.11 19.24
N ASN A 50 9.91 -0.98 20.14
CA ASN A 50 9.11 -0.59 21.32
C ASN A 50 7.89 0.30 20.96
N LEU A 51 7.41 0.22 19.72
CA LEU A 51 6.22 0.95 19.30
C LEU A 51 5.00 0.27 19.89
N LYS A 52 3.99 1.07 20.23
CA LYS A 52 2.77 0.58 20.85
C LYS A 52 1.75 0.30 19.77
N PHE A 53 0.92 -0.70 19.98
CA PHE A 53 -0.25 -0.94 19.13
C PHE A 53 -1.09 0.34 18.95
N PRO A 54 -1.54 0.66 17.71
CA PRO A 54 -1.39 -0.12 16.48
C PRO A 54 -0.12 0.20 15.66
N GLN A 55 0.75 1.09 16.15
CA GLN A 55 1.98 1.52 15.46
C GLN A 55 3.08 0.44 15.35
N ASN A 56 2.73 -0.82 15.62
CA ASN A 56 3.57 -1.99 15.42
C ASN A 56 2.79 -3.15 14.76
N LYS A 57 1.67 -2.84 14.09
CA LYS A 57 0.79 -3.83 13.50
C LYS A 57 0.88 -3.82 11.97
N GLN A 58 1.17 -5.00 11.44
CA GLN A 58 0.97 -5.35 10.05
C GLN A 58 0.22 -6.69 9.96
N ASN A 59 -0.75 -6.79 9.05
CA ASN A 59 -1.50 -8.03 8.80
C ASN A 59 -1.88 -8.14 7.32
N GLU A 60 -2.50 -9.27 6.97
CA GLU A 60 -3.13 -9.51 5.67
C GLU A 60 -2.16 -9.35 4.49
N PRO A 61 -1.10 -10.18 4.44
CA PRO A 61 -0.07 -10.04 3.42
C PRO A 61 -0.53 -10.59 2.07
N ALA A 62 -0.13 -9.90 1.01
CA ALA A 62 -0.18 -10.41 -0.37
C ALA A 62 1.16 -10.17 -1.08
N ILE A 63 1.44 -10.95 -2.12
CA ILE A 63 2.68 -10.83 -2.89
C ILE A 63 2.48 -11.30 -4.33
N THR A 64 3.12 -10.59 -5.26
CA THR A 64 3.32 -11.03 -6.63
C THR A 64 4.77 -10.87 -7.07
N ARG A 65 5.08 -11.40 -8.26
CA ARG A 65 6.41 -11.36 -8.84
C ARG A 65 6.31 -10.92 -10.29
N ASP A 66 7.13 -9.93 -10.67
CA ASP A 66 7.33 -9.58 -12.07
C ASP A 66 7.95 -10.80 -12.80
N PRO A 67 7.28 -11.36 -13.83
CA PRO A 67 7.76 -12.54 -14.53
C PRO A 67 8.96 -12.27 -15.45
N VAL A 68 9.26 -11.01 -15.76
CA VAL A 68 10.34 -10.54 -16.65
C VAL A 68 11.56 -10.09 -15.84
N THR A 69 11.40 -9.16 -14.89
CA THR A 69 12.50 -8.62 -14.08
C THR A 69 12.84 -9.53 -12.90
N GLY A 70 11.84 -10.25 -12.38
CA GLY A 70 11.95 -11.07 -11.19
C GLY A 70 11.83 -10.31 -9.88
N ALA A 71 11.52 -9.01 -9.91
CA ALA A 71 11.20 -8.24 -8.73
C ALA A 71 10.00 -8.84 -7.98
N LEU A 72 10.02 -8.74 -6.66
CA LEU A 72 8.91 -9.10 -5.79
C LEU A 72 8.24 -7.83 -5.32
N VAL A 73 6.91 -7.78 -5.41
CA VAL A 73 6.10 -6.70 -4.85
C VAL A 73 5.07 -7.31 -3.92
N ALA A 74 5.10 -6.88 -2.66
CA ALA A 74 4.19 -7.31 -1.61
C ALA A 74 3.33 -6.15 -1.13
N GLY A 75 2.16 -6.49 -0.57
CA GLY A 75 1.27 -5.58 0.13
C GLY A 75 0.97 -6.09 1.53
N ALA A 76 0.65 -5.18 2.44
CA ALA A 76 0.07 -5.50 3.74
C ALA A 76 -0.84 -4.37 4.21
N ASN A 77 -1.69 -4.68 5.19
CA ASN A 77 -2.25 -3.66 6.06
C ASN A 77 -1.10 -3.17 6.95
N ASP A 78 -0.76 -1.90 6.86
CA ASP A 78 0.35 -1.29 7.57
C ASP A 78 -0.14 -0.13 8.45
N GLU A 79 -0.30 -0.38 9.75
CA GLU A 79 -0.98 0.53 10.68
C GLU A 79 -0.02 1.48 11.41
N LEU A 80 1.22 1.62 10.94
CA LEU A 80 2.26 2.40 11.61
C LEU A 80 1.87 3.88 11.85
N ASP A 81 1.14 4.48 10.91
CA ASP A 81 0.70 5.88 11.00
C ASP A 81 -0.61 6.06 11.79
N ASN A 82 -1.29 4.97 12.18
CA ASN A 82 -2.48 5.08 13.02
C ASN A 82 -2.14 5.61 14.42
N PRO A 83 -3.00 6.45 15.03
CA PRO A 83 -2.80 6.96 16.37
C PRO A 83 -2.89 5.83 17.41
N LEU A 84 -2.24 6.05 18.55
CA LEU A 84 -2.34 5.12 19.68
C LEU A 84 -3.78 5.01 20.18
N CYS A 85 -4.17 3.79 20.53
CA CYS A 85 -5.49 3.54 21.09
C CYS A 85 -5.62 4.23 22.45
N HIS A 86 -6.60 5.12 22.57
CA HIS A 86 -6.85 5.85 23.81
C HIS A 86 -7.91 5.14 24.65
N ASP A 87 -7.51 4.22 25.54
CA ASP A 87 -8.31 3.84 26.72
C ASP A 87 -7.40 3.54 27.93
N PRO A 88 -7.56 4.24 29.08
CA PRO A 88 -6.75 4.02 30.28
C PRO A 88 -7.12 2.79 31.12
N THR A 89 -8.12 1.98 30.74
CA THR A 89 -8.68 0.94 31.62
C THR A 89 -8.35 -0.51 31.26
N ALA A 90 -7.67 -0.75 30.15
CA ALA A 90 -7.18 -2.07 29.76
C ALA A 90 -5.83 -1.94 29.02
N PRO A 91 -4.94 -2.96 29.06
CA PRO A 91 -3.85 -3.02 28.08
C PRO A 91 -4.43 -2.89 26.67
N LEU A 92 -3.73 -2.17 25.79
CA LEU A 92 -4.07 -1.89 24.38
C LEU A 92 -4.60 -3.14 23.67
N SER A 93 -5.90 -3.40 23.77
CA SER A 93 -6.56 -4.59 23.24
C SER A 93 -7.44 -4.16 22.07
N SER A 94 -7.35 -4.92 20.98
CA SER A 94 -8.30 -4.86 19.87
C SER A 94 -9.76 -4.94 20.38
N PRO A 95 -10.72 -4.19 19.78
CA PRO A 95 -10.57 -3.39 18.57
C PRO A 95 -10.12 -1.95 18.85
N CYS A 96 -9.16 -1.50 18.04
CA CYS A 96 -8.76 -0.10 17.93
C CYS A 96 -9.15 0.37 16.54
N PRO A 97 -10.04 1.36 16.43
CA PRO A 97 -10.56 1.78 15.13
C PRO A 97 -9.46 2.45 14.31
N PHE A 98 -9.47 2.22 13.00
CA PHE A 98 -8.65 2.98 12.05
C PHE A 98 -9.00 4.46 12.13
N ALA A 99 -7.99 5.31 12.14
CA ALA A 99 -8.22 6.75 12.10
C ALA A 99 -8.64 7.18 10.70
N THR A 100 -9.69 7.99 10.63
CA THR A 100 -10.24 8.48 9.36
C THR A 100 -9.16 9.23 8.56
N GLY A 101 -8.93 8.80 7.33
CA GLY A 101 -7.99 9.43 6.41
C GLY A 101 -6.56 8.91 6.50
N GLU A 102 -6.23 8.04 7.46
CA GLU A 102 -4.91 7.40 7.51
C GLU A 102 -4.76 6.37 6.40
N GLN A 103 -3.54 6.28 5.86
CA GLN A 103 -3.20 5.30 4.83
C GLN A 103 -2.79 3.99 5.48
N ILE A 104 -3.34 2.87 5.00
CA ILE A 104 -3.11 1.54 5.54
C ILE A 104 -2.56 0.60 4.47
N SER A 105 -2.76 0.87 3.18
CA SER A 105 -2.22 0.01 2.12
C SER A 105 -0.71 0.24 1.93
N GLY A 106 0.10 -0.54 2.64
CA GLY A 106 1.56 -0.54 2.53
C GLY A 106 2.05 -1.43 1.40
N TYR A 107 3.03 -0.98 0.61
CA TYR A 107 3.70 -1.80 -0.40
C TYR A 107 5.18 -2.02 -0.04
N TYR A 108 5.72 -3.17 -0.41
CA TYR A 108 7.12 -3.54 -0.24
C TYR A 108 7.69 -4.14 -1.51
N VAL A 109 8.87 -3.69 -1.93
CA VAL A 109 9.55 -4.08 -3.17
C VAL A 109 10.89 -4.71 -2.84
N SER A 110 11.19 -5.85 -3.45
CA SER A 110 12.52 -6.45 -3.45
C SER A 110 12.99 -6.69 -4.88
N THR A 111 14.18 -6.17 -5.21
CA THR A 111 14.85 -6.39 -6.50
C THR A 111 16.03 -7.38 -6.41
N ASN A 112 16.24 -8.00 -5.25
CA ASN A 112 17.35 -8.92 -4.98
C ASN A 112 16.88 -10.27 -4.42
N ASN A 113 15.81 -10.82 -5.00
CA ASN A 113 15.25 -12.14 -4.65
C ASN A 113 14.83 -12.29 -3.17
N GLY A 114 14.31 -11.23 -2.56
CA GLY A 114 13.76 -11.22 -1.21
C GLY A 114 14.78 -10.97 -0.10
N ALA A 115 16.02 -10.60 -0.44
CA ALA A 115 17.07 -10.39 0.54
C ALA A 115 16.94 -9.05 1.30
N SER A 116 16.46 -8.00 0.62
CA SER A 116 16.14 -6.72 1.22
C SER A 116 14.93 -6.09 0.54
N TRP A 117 14.19 -5.29 1.29
CA TRP A 117 12.97 -4.66 0.81
C TRP A 117 13.05 -3.13 0.97
N THR A 118 12.23 -2.41 0.22
CA THR A 118 11.93 -0.98 0.40
C THR A 118 10.43 -0.79 0.26
N GLY A 119 9.82 0.23 0.84
CA GLY A 119 8.38 0.36 0.79
C GLY A 119 7.86 1.77 1.02
N GLY A 120 6.54 1.84 1.15
CA GLY A 120 5.79 3.05 1.36
C GLY A 120 4.29 2.75 1.44
N TYR A 121 3.49 3.80 1.55
CA TYR A 121 2.04 3.71 1.34
C TYR A 121 1.67 3.99 -0.12
N LEU A 122 0.59 3.38 -0.61
CA LEU A 122 0.08 3.67 -1.95
C LEU A 122 -0.30 5.15 -2.09
N PRO A 123 0.21 5.86 -3.11
CA PRO A 123 -0.09 7.28 -3.29
C PRO A 123 -1.38 7.53 -4.10
N GLY A 124 -1.84 8.78 -4.10
CA GLY A 124 -2.84 9.26 -5.06
C GLY A 124 -4.30 9.04 -4.69
N TYR A 125 -4.59 8.52 -3.49
CA TYR A 125 -5.94 8.31 -2.97
C TYR A 125 -6.69 9.61 -2.59
N ASP A 126 -5.94 10.64 -2.21
CA ASP A 126 -6.45 11.97 -1.85
C ASP A 126 -6.81 12.86 -3.06
N ASN A 127 -6.59 12.36 -4.29
CA ASN A 127 -6.86 13.14 -5.49
C ASN A 127 -8.37 13.43 -5.68
N ALA A 128 -8.69 14.49 -6.43
CA ALA A 128 -10.06 14.99 -6.56
C ALA A 128 -11.07 13.98 -7.14
N GLY A 129 -10.61 12.96 -7.86
CA GLY A 129 -11.43 11.91 -8.46
C GLY A 129 -11.65 10.67 -7.59
N ILE A 130 -10.89 10.52 -6.49
CA ILE A 130 -10.94 9.35 -5.59
C ILE A 130 -11.44 9.76 -4.20
N ARG A 131 -10.83 10.79 -3.58
CA ARG A 131 -11.21 11.36 -2.28
C ARG A 131 -11.45 10.33 -1.17
N ARG A 132 -10.58 9.32 -1.12
CA ARG A 132 -10.62 8.21 -0.16
C ARG A 132 -9.25 8.04 0.48
N ALA A 133 -9.15 7.23 1.53
CA ALA A 133 -7.87 6.70 2.02
C ALA A 133 -7.66 5.29 1.47
N SER A 134 -6.42 4.82 1.48
CA SER A 134 -6.07 3.44 1.12
C SER A 134 -6.29 2.55 2.35
N GLY A 135 -7.35 1.74 2.32
CA GLY A 135 -7.89 1.02 3.48
C GLY A 135 -7.22 -0.31 3.81
N GLY A 136 -6.49 -0.93 2.87
CA GLY A 136 -5.80 -2.20 3.10
C GLY A 136 -6.39 -3.37 2.31
N ASP A 137 -6.33 -4.55 2.90
CA ASP A 137 -6.73 -5.88 2.45
C ASP A 137 -6.15 -6.27 1.09
N PRO A 138 -4.82 -6.17 0.94
CA PRO A 138 -4.20 -6.19 -0.37
C PRO A 138 -4.40 -7.51 -1.13
N SER A 139 -4.64 -7.37 -2.44
CA SER A 139 -4.51 -8.45 -3.41
C SER A 139 -3.62 -8.00 -4.57
N LEU A 140 -2.63 -8.82 -4.94
CA LEU A 140 -1.66 -8.48 -5.99
C LEU A 140 -1.56 -9.57 -7.05
N ASP A 141 -1.49 -9.14 -8.31
CA ASP A 141 -1.09 -9.98 -9.44
C ASP A 141 -0.34 -9.15 -10.51
N ALA A 142 0.39 -9.82 -11.38
CA ALA A 142 1.20 -9.20 -12.42
C ALA A 142 0.90 -9.81 -13.79
N GLY A 143 0.94 -8.97 -14.82
CA GLY A 143 0.68 -9.40 -16.19
C GLY A 143 1.34 -8.52 -17.24
N PRO A 144 1.16 -8.87 -18.52
CA PRO A 144 1.69 -8.07 -19.62
C PRO A 144 1.09 -6.66 -19.61
N SER A 145 1.87 -5.65 -19.98
CA SER A 145 1.34 -4.30 -20.17
C SER A 145 0.61 -4.15 -21.51
N LEU A 146 -0.31 -3.20 -21.56
CA LEU A 146 -0.98 -2.77 -22.78
C LEU A 146 0.01 -2.00 -23.65
N CYS A 147 0.16 -2.42 -24.89
CA CYS A 147 1.03 -1.76 -25.86
C CYS A 147 0.49 -0.37 -26.24
N SER A 148 1.33 0.45 -26.89
CA SER A 148 0.97 1.79 -27.35
C SER A 148 -0.19 1.82 -28.35
N ASP A 149 -0.56 0.68 -28.95
CA ASP A 149 -1.74 0.55 -29.81
C ASP A 149 -3.07 0.52 -29.04
N GLN A 150 -3.01 0.49 -27.70
CA GLN A 150 -4.14 0.48 -26.78
C GLN A 150 -5.10 -0.71 -26.99
N LYS A 151 -4.59 -1.80 -27.55
CA LYS A 151 -5.39 -2.99 -27.89
C LYS A 151 -4.67 -4.30 -27.59
N THR A 152 -3.35 -4.31 -27.69
CA THR A 152 -2.55 -5.53 -27.58
C THR A 152 -1.86 -5.56 -26.22
N PHE A 153 -2.12 -6.59 -25.43
CA PHE A 153 -1.30 -6.90 -24.26
C PHE A 153 -0.10 -7.75 -24.67
N ALA A 154 1.10 -7.37 -24.23
CA ALA A 154 2.30 -8.18 -24.43
C ALA A 154 3.42 -7.85 -23.45
N TYR A 155 4.15 -8.87 -22.98
CA TYR A 155 5.34 -8.68 -22.14
C TYR A 155 6.46 -7.86 -22.80
N ARG A 156 6.51 -7.81 -24.14
CA ARG A 156 7.45 -6.93 -24.87
C ARG A 156 7.16 -5.44 -24.66
N CYS A 157 5.93 -5.10 -24.25
CA CYS A 157 5.48 -3.74 -23.99
C CYS A 157 5.65 -3.36 -22.51
N GLY A 158 6.00 -4.33 -21.65
CA GLY A 158 6.18 -4.13 -20.22
C GLY A 158 5.46 -5.19 -19.39
N VAL A 159 5.61 -5.06 -18.08
CA VAL A 159 4.80 -5.74 -17.07
C VAL A 159 4.07 -4.67 -16.28
N THR A 160 2.81 -4.94 -16.00
CA THR A 160 2.01 -4.15 -15.06
C THR A 160 1.73 -5.00 -13.85
N ILE A 161 2.09 -4.48 -12.68
CA ILE A 161 1.72 -5.04 -11.38
C ILE A 161 0.50 -4.28 -10.88
N TYR A 162 -0.51 -5.02 -10.47
CA TYR A 162 -1.76 -4.51 -9.95
C TYR A 162 -1.81 -4.75 -8.44
N TYR A 163 -2.23 -3.74 -7.70
CA TYR A 163 -2.50 -3.79 -6.27
C TYR A 163 -3.95 -3.40 -6.08
N ALA A 164 -4.80 -4.38 -5.81
CA ALA A 164 -6.17 -4.15 -5.36
C ALA A 164 -6.19 -3.97 -3.84
N ASN A 165 -7.00 -3.03 -3.37
CA ASN A 165 -7.15 -2.71 -1.96
C ASN A 165 -8.51 -2.07 -1.69
N LEU A 166 -8.98 -2.15 -0.44
CA LEU A 166 -10.09 -1.33 0.06
C LEU A 166 -9.74 0.15 0.03
N ALA A 167 -10.71 1.00 -0.24
CA ALA A 167 -10.58 2.46 -0.30
C ALA A 167 -11.60 3.11 0.62
N ASP A 168 -11.12 3.57 1.78
CA ASP A 168 -11.96 4.02 2.88
C ASP A 168 -12.53 5.42 2.61
N PRO A 169 -13.80 5.66 2.96
CA PRO A 169 -14.38 6.98 2.88
C PRO A 169 -13.66 7.93 3.86
N ILE A 170 -13.22 9.09 3.36
CA ILE A 170 -12.69 10.17 4.22
C ILE A 170 -13.84 11.00 4.82
N ASN A 171 -15.02 11.00 4.18
CA ASN A 171 -16.19 11.67 4.71
C ASN A 171 -16.87 10.77 5.78
N PRO A 172 -16.97 11.22 7.04
CA PRO A 172 -17.63 10.44 8.08
C PRO A 172 -19.10 10.14 7.76
N ASP A 173 -19.79 10.98 6.98
CA ASP A 173 -21.19 10.73 6.61
C ASP A 173 -21.37 9.54 5.63
N GLN A 174 -20.28 8.97 5.12
CA GLN A 174 -20.27 7.81 4.21
C GLN A 174 -19.88 6.52 4.93
N HIS A 175 -20.37 6.31 6.16
CA HIS A 175 -20.19 5.06 6.90
C HIS A 175 -20.55 3.83 6.04
N PHE A 176 -19.77 2.74 6.15
CA PHE A 176 -19.94 1.50 5.38
C PHE A 176 -20.00 1.72 3.87
N SER A 177 -19.13 2.60 3.36
CA SER A 177 -19.02 2.89 1.92
C SER A 177 -17.58 2.67 1.45
N GLU A 178 -16.82 1.78 2.10
CA GLU A 178 -15.55 1.27 1.62
C GLU A 178 -15.73 0.76 0.18
N ALA A 179 -14.88 1.22 -0.71
CA ALA A 179 -14.95 0.89 -2.13
C ALA A 179 -13.71 0.13 -2.56
N MET A 180 -13.80 -0.64 -3.64
CA MET A 180 -12.60 -1.20 -4.26
C MET A 180 -11.80 -0.18 -5.08
N ALA A 181 -10.48 -0.20 -4.91
CA ALA A 181 -9.55 0.53 -5.75
C ALA A 181 -8.42 -0.38 -6.27
N VAL A 182 -7.85 -0.02 -7.42
CA VAL A 182 -6.69 -0.70 -7.99
C VAL A 182 -5.60 0.31 -8.35
N SER A 183 -4.47 0.22 -7.65
CA SER A 183 -3.22 0.90 -7.96
C SER A 183 -2.36 0.07 -8.90
N ARG A 184 -1.52 0.73 -9.70
CA ARG A 184 -0.71 0.08 -10.74
C ARG A 184 0.71 0.63 -10.78
N THR A 185 1.65 -0.23 -11.13
CA THR A 185 3.04 0.16 -11.39
C THR A 185 3.57 -0.56 -12.63
N HIS A 186 4.41 0.15 -13.39
CA HIS A 186 5.12 -0.33 -14.58
C HIS A 186 6.63 -0.50 -14.36
N ASP A 187 7.10 -0.21 -13.14
CA ASP A 187 8.52 -0.12 -12.80
C ASP A 187 8.86 -0.80 -11.46
N ASP A 188 8.20 -1.94 -11.22
CA ASP A 188 8.38 -2.79 -10.03
C ASP A 188 8.07 -2.07 -8.70
N GLY A 189 7.17 -1.10 -8.70
CA GLY A 189 6.75 -0.36 -7.50
C GLY A 189 7.65 0.81 -7.12
N LYS A 190 8.54 1.26 -8.03
CA LYS A 190 9.29 2.52 -7.82
C LYS A 190 8.37 3.74 -7.95
N THR A 191 7.43 3.69 -8.88
CA THR A 191 6.37 4.66 -9.05
C THR A 191 5.02 3.96 -9.18
N TRP A 192 4.00 4.61 -8.65
CA TRP A 192 2.62 4.15 -8.70
C TRP A 192 1.78 5.17 -9.45
N LEU A 193 0.94 4.66 -10.35
CA LEU A 193 -0.11 5.44 -10.99
C LEU A 193 -1.24 5.72 -10.00
N ALA A 194 -2.00 6.79 -10.26
CA ALA A 194 -3.22 7.06 -9.48
C ALA A 194 -4.16 5.84 -9.50
N PRO A 195 -4.80 5.51 -8.37
CA PRO A 195 -5.70 4.37 -8.29
C PRO A 195 -6.91 4.60 -9.19
N SER A 196 -7.47 3.52 -9.72
CA SER A 196 -8.79 3.53 -10.34
C SER A 196 -9.81 2.97 -9.34
N LEU A 197 -10.94 3.66 -9.17
CA LEU A 197 -12.06 3.11 -8.42
C LEU A 197 -12.84 2.11 -9.27
N VAL A 198 -13.26 1.04 -8.64
CA VAL A 198 -14.14 0.05 -9.23
C VAL A 198 -15.59 0.50 -9.00
N ASN A 199 -15.94 1.66 -9.57
CA ASN A 199 -17.17 2.43 -9.30
C ASN A 199 -18.51 1.68 -9.43
N ALA A 200 -18.54 0.47 -9.99
CA ALA A 200 -19.78 -0.26 -10.20
C ALA A 200 -20.29 -0.99 -8.93
N LEU A 201 -19.61 -0.84 -7.81
CA LEU A 201 -19.93 -1.48 -6.52
C LEU A 201 -20.47 -0.48 -5.48
N ASP A 202 -20.30 0.83 -5.72
CA ASP A 202 -20.61 1.89 -4.75
C ASP A 202 -22.14 2.10 -4.62
N LYS A 203 -22.73 1.44 -3.63
CA LYS A 203 -24.01 1.81 -3.05
C LYS A 203 -23.76 2.24 -1.61
N THR A 204 -24.16 3.46 -1.28
CA THR A 204 -24.23 3.93 0.11
C THR A 204 -25.00 2.90 0.95
N SER A 205 -24.41 2.41 2.06
CA SER A 205 -24.86 1.32 2.97
C SER A 205 -24.36 -0.11 2.67
N ASP A 206 -23.68 -0.33 1.54
CA ASP A 206 -22.95 -1.57 1.24
C ASP A 206 -21.43 -1.30 1.30
N PHE A 207 -20.65 -2.25 1.85
CA PHE A 207 -19.18 -2.17 1.82
C PHE A 207 -18.57 -3.37 1.09
N ASP A 208 -17.47 -3.12 0.40
CA ASP A 208 -16.70 -4.13 -0.34
C ASP A 208 -15.66 -4.80 0.56
N ASP A 209 -15.54 -6.13 0.53
CA ASP A 209 -14.50 -6.98 1.17
C ASP A 209 -14.84 -8.45 0.79
N HIS A 210 -13.97 -9.44 0.54
CA HIS A 210 -12.54 -9.40 0.32
C HIS A 210 -12.24 -9.49 -1.17
N GLU A 211 -11.29 -8.70 -1.61
CA GLU A 211 -10.85 -8.62 -2.98
C GLU A 211 -9.89 -9.74 -3.37
N TRP A 212 -10.01 -10.17 -4.62
CA TRP A 212 -9.01 -11.00 -5.25
C TRP A 212 -8.77 -10.56 -6.68
N ILE A 213 -7.54 -10.13 -6.99
CA ILE A 213 -7.15 -9.74 -8.34
C ILE A 213 -6.43 -10.89 -9.07
N ALA A 214 -6.72 -11.04 -10.36
CA ALA A 214 -6.07 -12.02 -11.22
C ALA A 214 -5.91 -11.48 -12.64
N VAL A 215 -4.77 -11.73 -13.26
CA VAL A 215 -4.49 -11.38 -14.65
C VAL A 215 -4.42 -12.63 -15.53
N ASP A 216 -5.15 -12.63 -16.64
CA ASP A 216 -5.06 -13.71 -17.62
C ASP A 216 -3.72 -13.65 -18.36
N ARG A 217 -2.81 -14.53 -17.96
CA ARG A 217 -1.48 -14.70 -18.56
C ARG A 217 -1.34 -15.99 -19.36
N VAL A 218 -2.45 -16.64 -19.71
CA VAL A 218 -2.43 -17.92 -20.43
C VAL A 218 -2.14 -17.67 -21.91
N ALA A 219 -1.03 -18.23 -22.41
CA ALA A 219 -0.66 -18.10 -23.81
C ALA A 219 -1.77 -18.59 -24.74
N GLY A 220 -2.17 -17.77 -25.71
CA GLY A 220 -3.26 -18.07 -26.65
C GLY A 220 -4.67 -17.81 -26.11
N SER A 221 -4.81 -17.34 -24.87
CA SER A 221 -6.12 -16.91 -24.37
C SER A 221 -6.64 -15.73 -25.22
N PRO A 222 -7.93 -15.75 -25.62
CA PRO A 222 -8.55 -14.59 -26.25
C PRO A 222 -8.70 -13.40 -25.30
N ARG A 223 -8.43 -13.59 -24.00
CA ARG A 223 -8.48 -12.57 -22.95
C ARG A 223 -7.09 -12.30 -22.35
N PHE A 224 -6.02 -12.67 -23.04
CA PHE A 224 -4.65 -12.42 -22.58
C PHE A 224 -4.45 -10.94 -22.19
N GLY A 225 -4.00 -10.70 -20.95
CA GLY A 225 -3.83 -9.39 -20.32
C GLY A 225 -5.05 -8.83 -19.60
N ARG A 226 -6.23 -9.45 -19.73
CA ARG A 226 -7.43 -9.02 -18.99
C ARG A 226 -7.22 -9.20 -17.49
N VAL A 227 -7.60 -8.18 -16.74
CA VAL A 227 -7.60 -8.18 -15.29
C VAL A 227 -8.99 -8.51 -14.79
N TYR A 228 -9.09 -9.40 -13.81
CA TYR A 228 -10.33 -9.74 -13.12
C TYR A 228 -10.19 -9.37 -11.66
N LEU A 229 -11.25 -8.81 -11.09
CA LEU A 229 -11.37 -8.58 -9.66
C LEU A 229 -12.61 -9.30 -9.17
N PHE A 230 -12.44 -10.16 -8.16
CA PHE A 230 -13.51 -10.80 -7.43
C PHE A 230 -13.67 -10.11 -6.08
N VAL A 231 -14.89 -9.90 -5.62
CA VAL A 231 -15.18 -9.10 -4.43
C VAL A 231 -16.47 -9.58 -3.78
N ALA A 232 -16.58 -9.53 -2.46
CA ALA A 232 -17.86 -9.62 -1.77
C ALA A 232 -18.39 -8.21 -1.47
N ILE A 233 -19.70 -8.03 -1.64
CA ILE A 233 -20.40 -6.80 -1.26
C ILE A 233 -21.29 -7.17 -0.08
N TYR A 234 -20.96 -6.63 1.09
CA TYR A 234 -21.71 -6.79 2.32
C TYR A 234 -22.76 -5.68 2.46
N CYS A 235 -23.91 -6.00 3.05
CA CYS A 235 -24.86 -4.98 3.48
C CYS A 235 -24.47 -4.50 4.88
N GLY A 236 -23.85 -3.33 4.99
CA GLY A 236 -23.35 -2.78 6.27
C GLY A 236 -24.46 -2.43 7.27
N GLU A 237 -25.67 -2.18 6.79
CA GLU A 237 -26.83 -1.90 7.66
C GLU A 237 -27.64 -3.16 8.03
N CYS A 238 -27.36 -4.30 7.42
CA CYS A 238 -28.06 -5.55 7.68
C CYS A 238 -27.54 -6.21 8.97
N ALA A 239 -28.40 -6.93 9.68
CA ALA A 239 -28.01 -7.65 10.89
C ALA A 239 -26.84 -8.61 10.61
N GLY A 240 -25.72 -8.41 11.30
CA GLY A 240 -24.50 -9.21 11.15
C GLY A 240 -23.82 -9.06 9.78
N ASN A 241 -24.01 -7.92 9.09
CA ASN A 241 -23.49 -7.66 7.76
C ASN A 241 -23.96 -8.71 6.72
N GLY A 242 -25.19 -9.20 6.86
CA GLY A 242 -25.77 -10.24 6.00
C GLY A 242 -26.00 -9.82 4.54
N ASN A 243 -26.66 -10.67 3.75
CA ASN A 243 -27.00 -10.43 2.33
C ASN A 243 -25.77 -10.14 1.43
N VAL A 244 -24.77 -11.01 1.50
CA VAL A 244 -23.48 -10.84 0.83
C VAL A 244 -23.56 -11.28 -0.64
N LYS A 245 -23.14 -10.40 -1.55
CA LYS A 245 -23.09 -10.70 -3.00
C LYS A 245 -21.66 -10.89 -3.44
N LEU A 246 -21.35 -12.02 -4.06
CA LEU A 246 -20.05 -12.25 -4.68
C LEU A 246 -20.10 -11.76 -6.12
N MET A 247 -19.24 -10.83 -6.50
CA MET A 247 -19.25 -10.17 -7.79
C MET A 247 -17.89 -10.29 -8.47
N VAL A 248 -17.89 -10.43 -9.79
CA VAL A 248 -16.70 -10.28 -10.64
C VAL A 248 -16.85 -9.06 -11.53
N VAL A 249 -15.81 -8.24 -11.59
CA VAL A 249 -15.60 -7.24 -12.64
C VAL A 249 -14.33 -7.57 -13.42
N HIS A 250 -14.16 -6.99 -14.60
CA HIS A 250 -12.91 -7.09 -15.34
C HIS A 250 -12.52 -5.78 -16.01
N SER A 251 -11.23 -5.64 -16.31
CA SER A 251 -10.67 -4.56 -17.10
C SER A 251 -9.94 -5.12 -18.33
N ASP A 252 -10.20 -4.49 -19.47
CA ASP A 252 -9.52 -4.75 -20.76
C ASP A 252 -8.54 -3.63 -21.14
N ASP A 253 -8.36 -2.63 -20.27
CA ASP A 253 -7.56 -1.43 -20.51
C ASP A 253 -6.54 -1.19 -19.40
N GLU A 254 -5.96 -2.29 -18.90
CA GLU A 254 -4.88 -2.26 -17.90
C GLU A 254 -5.33 -1.63 -16.58
N GLY A 255 -6.55 -1.90 -16.13
CA GLY A 255 -7.11 -1.40 -14.88
C GLY A 255 -7.44 0.10 -14.90
N VAL A 256 -7.60 0.73 -16.07
CA VAL A 256 -8.06 2.13 -16.16
C VAL A 256 -9.57 2.19 -15.92
N SER A 257 -10.34 1.28 -16.51
CA SER A 257 -11.79 1.17 -16.34
C SER A 257 -12.23 -0.27 -16.12
N TRP A 258 -13.44 -0.42 -15.57
CA TRP A 258 -13.98 -1.69 -15.13
C TRP A 258 -15.34 -1.97 -15.77
N SER A 259 -15.59 -3.24 -16.08
CA SER A 259 -16.87 -3.70 -16.60
C SER A 259 -18.01 -3.50 -15.60
N SER A 260 -19.25 -3.62 -16.08
CA SER A 260 -20.37 -3.88 -15.18
C SER A 260 -20.15 -5.19 -14.41
N PRO A 261 -20.60 -5.27 -13.14
CA PRO A 261 -20.31 -6.40 -12.27
C PRO A 261 -21.23 -7.57 -12.62
N VAL A 262 -20.67 -8.78 -12.54
CA VAL A 262 -21.38 -10.05 -12.75
C VAL A 262 -21.48 -10.76 -11.42
N GLN A 263 -22.71 -11.05 -10.98
CA GLN A 263 -22.93 -11.77 -9.74
C GLN A 263 -22.61 -13.27 -9.90
N VAL A 264 -21.78 -13.79 -8.99
CA VAL A 264 -21.33 -15.19 -8.95
C VAL A 264 -22.17 -15.99 -7.95
N SER A 265 -22.47 -15.44 -6.77
CA SER A 265 -23.31 -16.13 -5.78
C SER A 265 -24.78 -16.06 -6.16
N ALA A 266 -25.54 -17.15 -5.98
CA ALA A 266 -27.00 -17.09 -6.09
C ALA A 266 -27.54 -16.11 -5.04
N ALA A 267 -28.48 -15.24 -5.42
CA ALA A 267 -28.99 -14.11 -4.63
C ALA A 267 -29.78 -14.49 -3.35
N ASN A 268 -29.64 -15.71 -2.83
CA ASN A 268 -30.55 -16.29 -1.84
C ASN A 268 -29.86 -16.64 -0.50
N ASN A 269 -28.66 -16.13 -0.23
CA ASN A 269 -27.90 -16.55 0.93
C ASN A 269 -27.76 -15.40 1.92
N ASN A 270 -28.84 -15.20 2.68
CA ASN A 270 -28.94 -14.82 4.11
C ASN A 270 -30.26 -14.09 4.37
#